data_AF-M0UXY5-F1
#
_entry.id   AF-M0UXY5-F1
#
_cell.length_a   1.000
_cell.length_b   1.000
_cell.length_c   1.000
_cell.angle_alpha   90.00
_cell.angle_beta   90.00
_cell.angle_gamma   90.00
#
_symmetry.space_group_name_H-M   'P 1'
#
loop_
_entity.id
_entity.type
_entity.pdbx_description
1 polymer ?
#
loop_
_entity_poly.entity_id
_entity_poly.type
_entity_poly.pdbx_seq_one_letter_code
_entity_poly.pdbx_strand_id
1 'polypeptide(L)'
;MGGVFGRHDAGRQSSHGMKLESKMVESMKQRASHGTSVKSFNSIIMKFAKIDKGLRKCKTIFQQFDEDSNGEIDKEELKNCFQKLEISFTEEEISDLFEACDINEDMGMKYNEFIVFLCLVYLLNDPAASEAKTKMGLGDLESTFETLVDAFVFLDKNKDGYVSKDEMIQAINESIPGERSAGRIAMKRFEEMDWDKNGMVTFKEFLFAFTRWVGIGENEDEDE
;
A
#
# COMPACT_ATOMS: atom_id res chain seq x y z
N MET A 1 48.66 1.49 -14.61
CA MET A 1 47.92 0.40 -13.93
C MET A 1 47.49 0.97 -12.59
N GLY A 2 46.28 1.48 -12.37
CA GLY A 2 44.99 0.98 -12.80
C GLY A 2 44.46 0.05 -11.71
N GLY A 3 43.63 0.57 -10.80
CA GLY A 3 43.06 -0.21 -9.69
C GLY A 3 42.40 0.65 -8.62
N VAL A 4 41.33 1.36 -8.98
CA VAL A 4 40.36 1.93 -8.04
C VAL A 4 39.38 0.81 -7.69
N PHE A 5 39.30 0.40 -6.42
CA PHE A 5 38.28 -0.54 -5.96
C PHE A 5 37.38 0.12 -4.91
N GLY A 6 36.13 0.28 -5.34
CA GLY A 6 34.87 0.50 -4.64
C GLY A 6 34.91 0.72 -3.14
N ARG A 7 34.60 1.95 -2.74
CA ARG A 7 33.84 2.19 -1.51
C ARG A 7 32.47 1.53 -1.69
N HIS A 8 32.18 0.52 -0.88
CA HIS A 8 30.81 0.12 -0.60
C HIS A 8 30.14 1.29 0.11
N ASP A 9 29.26 2.00 -0.61
CA ASP A 9 28.31 2.93 -0.04
C ASP A 9 27.27 2.08 0.70
N ALA A 10 27.43 1.97 2.02
CA ALA A 10 26.41 1.41 2.88
C ALA A 10 25.23 2.39 2.85
N GLY A 11 24.20 1.97 2.12
CA GLY A 11 23.02 2.74 1.79
C GLY A 11 22.52 3.58 2.97
N ARG A 12 22.36 4.87 2.67
CA ARG A 12 21.77 5.88 3.52
C ARG A 12 20.28 5.54 3.70
N GLN A 13 19.95 4.52 4.49
CA GLN A 13 18.60 4.35 5.02
C GLN A 13 18.30 5.61 5.85
N SER A 14 17.44 6.48 5.33
CA SER A 14 16.96 7.65 6.07
C SER A 14 16.43 7.16 7.42
N SER A 15 16.90 7.74 8.53
CA SER A 15 16.39 7.41 9.87
C SER A 15 14.87 7.62 9.99
N HIS A 16 14.29 8.36 9.05
CA HIS A 16 12.88 8.66 8.98
C HIS A 16 12.07 7.58 8.25
N GLY A 17 12.63 6.89 7.26
CA GLY A 17 11.99 5.70 6.65
C GLY A 17 11.72 4.60 7.69
N MET A 18 12.69 4.33 8.57
CA MET A 18 12.50 3.40 9.70
C MET A 18 11.41 3.88 10.68
N LYS A 19 11.27 5.20 10.84
CA LYS A 19 10.26 5.82 11.71
C LYS A 19 8.86 5.65 11.11
N LEU A 20 8.73 5.75 9.79
CA LEU A 20 7.47 5.57 9.07
C LEU A 20 7.01 4.10 9.13
N GLU A 21 7.90 3.15 8.84
CA GLU A 21 7.62 1.71 8.98
C GLU A 21 7.18 1.37 10.41
N SER A 22 7.89 1.89 11.41
CA SER A 22 7.54 1.68 12.81
C SER A 22 6.15 2.24 13.15
N LYS A 23 5.80 3.43 12.63
CA LYS A 23 4.46 4.01 12.80
C LYS A 23 3.38 3.15 12.13
N MET A 24 3.65 2.62 10.94
CA MET A 24 2.71 1.75 10.23
C MET A 24 2.43 0.47 10.99
N VAL A 25 3.49 -0.19 11.48
CA VAL A 25 3.39 -1.39 12.32
C VAL A 25 2.58 -1.11 13.58
N GLU A 26 2.82 0.01 14.25
CA GLU A 26 2.06 0.42 15.44
C GLU A 26 0.58 0.66 15.09
N SER A 27 0.28 1.39 14.02
CA SER A 27 -1.10 1.58 13.54
C SER A 27 -1.78 0.25 13.23
N MET A 28 -1.07 -0.70 12.61
CA MET A 28 -1.61 -2.04 12.32
C MET A 28 -1.91 -2.82 13.60
N LYS A 29 -1.01 -2.81 14.57
CA LYS A 29 -1.21 -3.45 15.87
C LYS A 29 -2.41 -2.87 16.61
N GLN A 30 -2.56 -1.54 16.57
CA GLN A 30 -3.72 -0.87 17.15
C GLN A 30 -5.01 -1.29 16.45
N ARG A 31 -5.04 -1.35 15.12
CA ARG A 31 -6.21 -1.85 14.37
C ARG A 31 -6.51 -3.32 14.67
N ALA A 32 -5.50 -4.17 14.75
CA ALA A 32 -5.65 -5.57 15.12
C ALA A 32 -6.20 -5.79 16.53
N SER A 33 -6.06 -4.81 17.43
CA SER A 33 -6.70 -4.83 18.76
C SER A 33 -8.20 -4.52 18.72
N HIS A 34 -8.66 -3.71 17.76
CA HIS A 34 -10.08 -3.39 17.55
C HIS A 34 -10.85 -4.54 16.85
N GLY A 35 -10.12 -5.50 16.27
CA GLY A 35 -10.68 -6.63 15.55
C GLY A 35 -11.02 -6.27 14.10
N THR A 36 -11.22 -7.29 13.27
CA THR A 36 -11.55 -7.13 11.85
C THR A 36 -12.94 -7.66 11.52
N SER A 37 -13.61 -7.03 10.57
CA SER A 37 -14.89 -7.52 10.01
C SER A 37 -14.68 -8.70 9.04
N VAL A 38 -13.45 -8.93 8.59
CA VAL A 38 -13.12 -9.98 7.62
C VAL A 38 -13.13 -11.34 8.31
N LYS A 39 -13.99 -12.23 7.81
CA LYS A 39 -14.18 -13.58 8.36
C LYS A 39 -13.40 -14.66 7.61
N SER A 40 -13.06 -14.40 6.35
CA SER A 40 -12.34 -15.34 5.49
C SER A 40 -11.68 -14.59 4.33
N PHE A 41 -10.67 -15.20 3.72
CA PHE A 41 -10.03 -14.70 2.52
C PHE A 41 -11.04 -14.52 1.38
N ASN A 42 -12.02 -15.42 1.25
CA ASN A 42 -13.11 -15.30 0.27
C ASN A 42 -13.97 -14.05 0.50
N SER A 43 -14.15 -13.62 1.76
CA SER A 43 -14.86 -12.36 2.06
C SER A 43 -14.10 -11.13 1.56
N ILE A 44 -12.77 -11.21 1.46
CA ILE A 44 -11.94 -10.17 0.85
C ILE A 44 -12.17 -10.18 -0.67
N ILE A 45 -12.11 -11.35 -1.30
CA ILE A 45 -12.35 -11.52 -2.75
C ILE A 45 -13.73 -10.99 -3.15
N MET A 46 -14.78 -11.27 -2.37
CA MET A 46 -16.13 -10.75 -2.63
C MET A 46 -16.22 -9.23 -2.62
N LYS A 47 -15.29 -8.54 -1.94
CA LYS A 47 -15.22 -7.09 -1.91
C LYS A 47 -14.39 -6.51 -3.05
N PHE A 48 -13.70 -7.31 -3.88
CA PHE A 48 -12.83 -6.82 -4.97
C PHE A 48 -13.56 -5.85 -5.89
N ALA A 49 -14.77 -6.15 -6.34
CA ALA A 49 -15.54 -5.24 -7.20
C ALA A 49 -15.86 -3.89 -6.54
N LYS A 50 -16.09 -3.89 -5.22
CA LYS A 50 -16.30 -2.66 -4.45
C LYS A 50 -15.00 -1.89 -4.29
N ILE A 51 -13.89 -2.59 -4.04
CA ILE A 51 -12.55 -2.02 -3.93
C ILE A 51 -12.15 -1.39 -5.26
N ASP A 52 -12.26 -2.11 -6.39
CA ASP A 52 -12.01 -1.60 -7.74
C ASP A 52 -12.80 -0.33 -8.01
N LYS A 53 -14.11 -0.34 -7.79
CA LYS A 53 -14.95 0.85 -7.96
C LYS A 53 -14.51 2.01 -7.08
N GLY A 54 -14.10 1.73 -5.84
CA GLY A 54 -13.52 2.71 -4.94
C GLY A 54 -12.25 3.29 -5.55
N LEU A 55 -11.24 2.45 -5.78
CA LEU A 55 -9.94 2.85 -6.27
C LEU A 55 -10.02 3.61 -7.61
N ARG A 56 -10.90 3.21 -8.55
CA ARG A 56 -11.15 3.97 -9.79
C ARG A 56 -11.61 5.41 -9.55
N LYS A 57 -12.31 5.71 -8.44
CA LYS A 57 -12.63 7.10 -8.08
C LYS A 57 -11.38 7.90 -7.69
N CYS A 58 -10.35 7.25 -7.13
CA CYS A 58 -9.05 7.89 -6.90
C CYS A 58 -8.38 8.32 -8.20
N LYS A 59 -8.76 7.78 -9.37
CA LYS A 59 -8.16 8.17 -10.65
C LYS A 59 -8.36 9.64 -10.95
N THR A 60 -9.51 10.21 -10.59
CA THR A 60 -9.76 11.65 -10.74
C THR A 60 -8.89 12.48 -9.80
N ILE A 61 -8.58 11.97 -8.62
CA ILE A 61 -7.64 12.61 -7.69
C ILE A 61 -6.23 12.53 -8.26
N PHE A 62 -5.81 11.35 -8.75
CA PHE A 62 -4.51 11.18 -9.41
C PHE A 62 -4.31 12.18 -10.56
N GLN A 63 -5.29 12.32 -11.44
CA GLN A 63 -5.28 13.29 -12.54
C GLN A 63 -5.28 14.77 -12.11
N GLN A 64 -5.67 15.07 -10.87
CA GLN A 64 -5.55 16.43 -10.34
C GLN A 64 -4.16 16.71 -9.77
N PHE A 65 -3.42 15.67 -9.39
CA PHE A 65 -2.08 15.75 -8.85
C PHE A 65 -1.04 15.73 -9.97
N ASP A 66 -1.25 14.91 -10.99
CA ASP A 66 -0.47 14.84 -12.24
C ASP A 66 -0.78 16.08 -13.11
N GLU A 67 -0.04 17.18 -12.87
CA GLU A 67 -0.30 18.49 -13.47
C GLU A 67 0.13 18.53 -14.93
N ASP A 68 1.19 17.80 -15.27
CA ASP A 68 1.70 17.71 -16.63
C ASP A 68 1.06 16.57 -17.46
N SER A 69 0.24 15.73 -16.81
CA SER A 69 -0.45 14.58 -17.42
C SER A 69 0.51 13.55 -18.03
N ASN A 70 1.68 13.37 -17.42
CA ASN A 70 2.68 12.40 -17.86
C ASN A 70 2.37 10.96 -17.41
N GLY A 71 1.38 10.77 -16.53
CA GLY A 71 0.95 9.46 -16.01
C GLY A 71 1.67 9.01 -14.73
N GLU A 72 2.50 9.86 -14.15
CA GLU A 72 3.27 9.66 -12.92
C GLU A 72 3.25 10.95 -12.10
N ILE A 73 3.17 10.86 -10.76
CA ILE A 73 3.22 12.06 -9.90
C ILE A 73 4.63 12.21 -9.38
N ASP A 74 5.26 13.34 -9.67
CA ASP A 74 6.56 13.66 -9.09
C ASP A 74 6.45 14.29 -7.69
N LYS A 75 7.60 14.49 -7.05
CA LYS A 75 7.66 15.05 -5.68
C LYS A 75 7.19 16.51 -5.62
N GLU A 76 7.43 17.30 -6.66
CA GLU A 76 7.01 18.70 -6.73
C GLU A 76 5.50 18.80 -6.91
N GLU A 77 4.92 17.98 -7.78
CA GLU A 77 3.49 17.85 -8.01
C GLU A 77 2.75 17.38 -6.75
N LEU A 78 3.28 16.36 -6.06
CA LEU A 78 2.72 15.91 -4.80
C LEU A 78 2.70 17.03 -3.75
N LYS A 79 3.79 17.79 -3.65
CA LYS A 79 3.91 18.93 -2.74
C LYS A 79 2.94 20.06 -3.10
N ASN A 80 2.86 20.43 -4.37
CA ASN A 80 1.95 21.46 -4.87
C ASN A 80 0.51 21.08 -4.57
N CYS A 81 0.17 19.80 -4.71
CA CYS A 81 -1.18 19.35 -4.42
C CYS A 81 -1.51 19.43 -2.92
N PHE A 82 -0.61 19.02 -2.04
CA PHE A 82 -0.82 19.22 -0.60
C PHE A 82 -1.00 20.68 -0.20
N GLN A 83 -0.26 21.59 -0.85
CA GLN A 83 -0.45 23.03 -0.67
C GLN A 83 -1.81 23.51 -1.18
N LYS A 84 -2.24 23.06 -2.37
CA LYS A 84 -3.56 23.39 -2.95
C LYS A 84 -4.71 22.89 -2.08
N LEU A 85 -4.54 21.72 -1.47
CA LEU A 85 -5.50 21.13 -0.55
C LEU A 85 -5.38 21.71 0.86
N GLU A 86 -4.51 22.69 1.11
CA GLU A 86 -4.29 23.28 2.43
C GLU A 86 -4.08 22.22 3.52
N ILE A 87 -3.32 21.17 3.21
CA ILE A 87 -2.94 20.12 4.16
C ILE A 87 -1.51 20.40 4.61
N SER A 88 -1.30 20.48 5.93
CA SER A 88 0.02 20.75 6.49
C SER A 88 0.86 19.47 6.59
N PHE A 89 1.60 19.14 5.53
CA PHE A 89 2.74 18.22 5.61
C PHE A 89 4.06 18.98 5.50
N THR A 90 5.07 18.56 6.26
CA THR A 90 6.43 19.06 6.09
C THR A 90 7.08 18.46 4.84
N GLU A 91 8.07 19.15 4.27
CA GLU A 91 8.81 18.60 3.11
C GLU A 91 9.48 17.25 3.42
N GLU A 92 9.90 17.07 4.66
CA GLU A 92 10.47 15.82 5.17
C GLU A 92 9.43 14.70 5.15
N GLU A 93 8.22 14.94 5.68
CA GLU A 93 7.14 13.95 5.67
C GLU A 93 6.67 13.59 4.27
N ILE A 94 6.61 14.57 3.35
CA ILE A 94 6.28 14.31 1.94
C ILE A 94 7.38 13.45 1.31
N SER A 95 8.67 13.76 1.57
CA SER A 95 9.79 12.95 1.09
C SER A 95 9.70 11.51 1.60
N ASP A 96 9.47 11.34 2.89
CA ASP A 96 9.43 10.03 3.52
C ASP A 96 8.25 9.19 3.00
N LEU A 97 7.07 9.80 2.82
CA LEU A 97 5.91 9.13 2.26
C LEU A 97 6.12 8.78 0.78
N PHE A 98 6.72 9.67 0.01
CA PHE A 98 7.04 9.45 -1.39
C PHE A 98 8.02 8.29 -1.54
N GLU A 99 9.17 8.35 -0.86
CA GLU A 99 10.20 7.31 -0.85
C GLU A 99 9.65 5.97 -0.33
N ALA A 100 8.69 5.98 0.59
CA ALA A 100 8.10 4.75 1.08
C ALA A 100 7.13 4.10 0.08
N CYS A 101 6.54 4.86 -0.85
CA CYS A 101 5.58 4.38 -1.84
C CYS A 101 6.19 4.11 -3.21
N ASP A 102 7.34 4.72 -3.51
CA ASP A 102 8.17 4.49 -4.70
C ASP A 102 8.81 3.08 -4.62
N ILE A 103 8.04 2.06 -4.98
CA ILE A 103 8.44 0.64 -4.85
C ILE A 103 9.30 0.23 -6.04
N ASN A 104 9.04 0.81 -7.21
CA ASN A 104 9.79 0.55 -8.44
C ASN A 104 11.11 1.35 -8.54
N GLU A 105 11.36 2.29 -7.61
CA GLU A 105 12.54 3.17 -7.54
C GLU A 105 12.75 4.01 -8.81
N ASP A 106 11.68 4.39 -9.50
CA ASP A 106 11.77 5.21 -10.72
C ASP A 106 11.58 6.72 -10.47
N MET A 107 11.41 7.12 -9.21
CA MET A 107 11.19 8.51 -8.79
C MET A 107 9.92 9.14 -9.39
N GLY A 108 8.97 8.33 -9.88
CA GLY A 108 7.68 8.75 -10.39
C GLY A 108 6.56 7.90 -9.79
N MET A 109 5.66 8.52 -9.03
CA MET A 109 4.59 7.76 -8.38
C MET A 109 3.50 7.40 -9.40
N LYS A 110 3.49 6.15 -9.86
CA LYS A 110 2.42 5.64 -10.74
C LYS A 110 1.10 5.53 -10.01
N TYR A 111 0.02 5.38 -10.76
CA TYR A 111 -1.31 5.25 -10.19
C TYR A 111 -1.44 4.16 -9.09
N ASN A 112 -0.80 3.00 -9.27
CA ASN A 112 -0.81 1.94 -8.26
C ASN A 112 -0.08 2.34 -6.96
N GLU A 113 1.03 3.05 -7.07
CA GLU A 113 1.81 3.57 -5.95
C GLU A 113 1.08 4.73 -5.26
N PHE A 114 0.35 5.55 -6.03
CA PHE A 114 -0.55 6.57 -5.51
C PHE A 114 -1.68 5.98 -4.66
N ILE A 115 -2.22 4.80 -5.03
CA ILE A 115 -3.18 4.11 -4.16
C ILE A 115 -2.52 3.67 -2.85
N VAL A 116 -1.30 3.12 -2.91
CA VAL A 116 -0.54 2.74 -1.70
C VAL A 116 -0.37 3.99 -0.82
N PHE A 117 0.07 5.09 -1.40
CA PHE A 117 0.23 6.38 -0.75
C PHE A 117 -1.04 6.87 -0.05
N LEU A 118 -2.18 6.90 -0.74
CA LEU A 118 -3.46 7.29 -0.13
C LEU A 118 -3.85 6.37 1.04
N CYS A 119 -3.60 5.05 0.91
CA CYS A 119 -3.83 4.10 2.00
C CYS A 119 -2.91 4.37 3.20
N LEU A 120 -1.65 4.72 2.97
CA LEU A 120 -0.70 5.05 4.04
C LEU A 120 -1.09 6.34 4.76
N VAL A 121 -1.42 7.39 4.01
CA VAL A 121 -1.98 8.63 4.57
C VAL A 121 -3.23 8.30 5.40
N TYR A 122 -4.11 7.43 4.89
CA TYR A 122 -5.29 7.00 5.63
C TYR A 122 -4.95 6.31 6.95
N LEU A 123 -3.99 5.38 6.93
CA LEU A 123 -3.58 4.55 8.06
C LEU A 123 -2.85 5.34 9.16
N LEU A 124 -2.02 6.31 8.77
CA LEU A 124 -1.17 7.02 9.73
C LEU A 124 -1.95 7.92 10.69
N ASN A 125 -3.27 8.09 10.45
CA ASN A 125 -4.26 8.74 11.34
C ASN A 125 -3.75 10.02 12.04
N ASP A 126 -2.88 10.73 11.36
CA ASP A 126 -2.32 12.00 11.75
C ASP A 126 -3.43 13.06 11.67
N PRO A 127 -3.48 14.06 12.57
CA PRO A 127 -4.37 15.21 12.41
C PRO A 127 -4.34 15.81 11.00
N ALA A 128 -3.17 15.89 10.37
CA ALA A 128 -3.01 16.35 8.98
C ALA A 128 -3.63 15.37 7.98
N ALA A 129 -3.52 14.06 8.22
CA ALA A 129 -4.16 13.04 7.39
C ALA A 129 -5.70 13.05 7.54
N SER A 130 -6.23 13.38 8.71
CA SER A 130 -7.68 13.53 8.92
C SER A 130 -8.27 14.70 8.12
N GLU A 131 -7.52 15.81 8.05
CA GLU A 131 -7.87 16.96 7.21
C GLU A 131 -7.74 16.61 5.72
N ALA A 132 -6.68 15.88 5.34
CA ALA A 132 -6.50 15.35 4.00
C ALA A 132 -7.68 14.48 3.53
N LYS A 133 -8.16 13.58 4.40
CA LYS A 133 -9.33 12.71 4.13
C LYS A 133 -10.57 13.53 3.76
N THR A 134 -10.80 14.61 4.48
CA THR A 134 -11.98 15.47 4.27
C THR A 134 -11.83 16.29 2.98
N LYS A 135 -10.67 16.92 2.77
CA LYS A 135 -10.45 17.84 1.64
C LYS A 135 -10.27 17.12 0.30
N MET A 136 -9.66 15.93 0.29
CA MET A 136 -9.54 15.09 -0.91
C MET A 136 -10.84 14.34 -1.25
N GLY A 137 -11.91 14.48 -0.46
CA GLY A 137 -13.17 13.77 -0.71
C GLY A 137 -13.07 12.25 -0.55
N LEU A 138 -12.14 11.76 0.29
CA LEU A 138 -11.91 10.32 0.50
C LEU A 138 -13.00 9.64 1.32
N GLY A 139 -14.10 10.31 1.67
CA GLY A 139 -15.20 9.71 2.44
C GLY A 139 -15.82 8.48 1.76
N ASP A 140 -15.93 8.50 0.43
CA ASP A 140 -16.36 7.33 -0.35
C ASP A 140 -15.33 6.19 -0.39
N LEU A 141 -14.06 6.53 -0.14
CA LEU A 141 -12.90 5.64 -0.18
C LEU A 141 -12.54 5.06 1.18
N GLU A 142 -13.03 5.66 2.26
CA GLU A 142 -12.83 5.17 3.62
C GLU A 142 -13.22 3.70 3.74
N SER A 143 -14.37 3.30 3.20
CA SER A 143 -14.80 1.90 3.25
C SER A 143 -13.90 0.94 2.45
N THR A 144 -13.19 1.46 1.44
CA THR A 144 -12.23 0.71 0.62
C THR A 144 -10.92 0.54 1.38
N PHE A 145 -10.37 1.63 1.94
CA PHE A 145 -9.15 1.58 2.73
C PHE A 145 -9.33 0.77 4.02
N GLU A 146 -10.47 0.92 4.71
CA GLU A 146 -10.85 0.06 5.84
C GLU A 146 -10.86 -1.41 5.44
N THR A 147 -11.38 -1.75 4.25
CA THR A 147 -11.37 -3.14 3.78
C THR A 147 -9.95 -3.66 3.53
N LEU A 148 -9.04 -2.82 3.01
CA LEU A 148 -7.64 -3.19 2.78
C LEU A 148 -6.88 -3.39 4.10
N VAL A 149 -7.08 -2.50 5.07
CA VAL A 149 -6.51 -2.63 6.42
C VAL A 149 -7.06 -3.88 7.11
N ASP A 150 -8.37 -4.10 7.06
CA ASP A 150 -9.02 -5.30 7.59
C ASP A 150 -8.46 -6.59 6.97
N ALA A 151 -8.22 -6.57 5.65
CA ALA A 151 -7.65 -7.70 4.93
C ALA A 151 -6.23 -8.03 5.43
N PHE A 152 -5.38 -7.02 5.64
CA PHE A 152 -4.05 -7.22 6.18
C PHE A 152 -4.09 -7.72 7.63
N VAL A 153 -4.90 -7.11 8.49
CA VAL A 153 -5.10 -7.52 9.89
C VAL A 153 -5.63 -8.96 9.99
N PHE A 154 -6.43 -9.41 9.02
CA PHE A 154 -6.90 -10.79 8.96
C PHE A 154 -5.77 -11.78 8.61
N LEU A 155 -4.81 -11.36 7.79
CA LEU A 155 -3.65 -12.16 7.41
C LEU A 155 -2.59 -12.19 8.53
N ASP A 156 -2.33 -11.07 9.18
CA ASP A 156 -1.40 -10.95 10.32
C ASP A 156 -2.03 -11.55 11.61
N LYS A 157 -1.87 -12.87 11.78
CA LYS A 157 -2.51 -13.62 12.88
C LYS A 157 -1.81 -13.37 14.20
N ASN A 158 -0.47 -13.30 14.18
CA ASN A 158 0.35 -13.12 15.37
C ASN A 158 0.39 -11.65 15.82
N LYS A 159 -0.09 -10.72 14.99
CA LYS A 159 -0.19 -9.27 15.20
C LYS A 159 1.18 -8.61 15.37
N ASP A 160 2.19 -9.12 14.67
CA ASP A 160 3.54 -8.58 14.71
C ASP A 160 3.72 -7.38 13.76
N GLY A 161 2.74 -7.13 12.89
CA GLY A 161 2.72 -6.06 11.89
C GLY A 161 3.17 -6.50 10.51
N TYR A 162 3.49 -7.78 10.33
CA TYR A 162 3.94 -8.40 9.09
C TYR A 162 3.08 -9.63 8.79
N VAL A 163 3.09 -10.07 7.53
CA VAL A 163 2.46 -11.33 7.14
C VAL A 163 3.54 -12.32 6.74
N SER A 164 3.66 -13.39 7.52
CA SER A 164 4.57 -14.49 7.21
C SER A 164 3.95 -15.49 6.23
N LYS A 165 4.80 -16.33 5.65
CA LYS A 165 4.37 -17.40 4.74
C LYS A 165 3.38 -18.37 5.40
N ASP A 166 3.62 -18.72 6.66
CA ASP A 166 2.78 -19.66 7.40
C ASP A 166 1.39 -19.06 7.68
N GLU A 167 1.33 -17.77 7.98
CA GLU A 167 0.07 -17.04 8.17
C GLU A 167 -0.76 -16.94 6.89
N MET A 168 -0.11 -16.67 5.75
CA MET A 168 -0.77 -16.69 4.44
C MET A 168 -1.36 -18.08 4.13
N ILE A 169 -0.58 -19.15 4.35
CA ILE A 169 -1.03 -20.54 4.15
C ILE A 169 -2.20 -20.86 5.07
N GLN A 170 -2.13 -20.46 6.34
CA GLN A 170 -3.19 -20.67 7.31
C GLN A 170 -4.48 -19.93 6.89
N ALA A 171 -4.40 -18.66 6.54
CA ALA A 171 -5.54 -17.84 6.16
C ALA A 171 -6.30 -18.39 4.94
N ILE A 172 -5.56 -18.91 3.94
CA ILE A 172 -6.16 -19.51 2.75
C ILE A 172 -6.73 -20.91 3.05
N ASN A 173 -6.03 -21.73 3.83
CA ASN A 173 -6.52 -23.06 4.24
C ASN A 173 -7.82 -22.97 5.08
N GLU A 174 -7.90 -22.01 6.00
CA GLU A 174 -9.11 -21.76 6.81
C GLU A 174 -10.30 -21.35 5.94
N SER A 175 -10.03 -20.69 4.81
CA SER A 175 -11.06 -20.19 3.89
C SER A 175 -11.53 -21.24 2.87
N ILE A 176 -10.71 -22.25 2.58
CA ILE A 176 -11.03 -23.33 1.63
C ILE A 176 -10.64 -24.70 2.21
N PRO A 177 -11.41 -25.24 3.18
CA PRO A 177 -11.09 -26.51 3.82
C PRO A 177 -11.09 -27.67 2.82
N GLY A 178 -9.97 -28.41 2.76
CA GLY A 178 -9.83 -29.60 1.90
C GLY A 178 -9.34 -29.35 0.47
N GLU A 179 -9.06 -28.09 0.11
CA GLU A 179 -8.46 -27.71 -1.17
C GLU A 179 -6.98 -28.13 -1.20
N ARG A 180 -6.66 -29.21 -1.93
CA ARG A 180 -5.27 -29.70 -2.08
C ARG A 180 -4.33 -28.65 -2.72
N SER A 181 -4.91 -27.66 -3.40
CA SER A 181 -4.22 -26.54 -4.05
C SER A 181 -3.94 -25.36 -3.11
N ALA A 182 -4.57 -25.28 -1.93
CA ALA A 182 -4.53 -24.09 -1.08
C ALA A 182 -3.11 -23.66 -0.70
N GLY A 183 -2.24 -24.62 -0.34
CA GLY A 183 -0.83 -24.33 -0.06
C GLY A 183 -0.06 -23.79 -1.27
N ARG A 184 -0.36 -24.26 -2.49
CA ARG A 184 0.25 -23.75 -3.72
C ARG A 184 -0.24 -22.34 -4.07
N ILE A 185 -1.55 -22.10 -3.90
CA ILE A 185 -2.15 -20.78 -4.11
C ILE A 185 -1.55 -19.78 -3.12
N ALA A 186 -1.50 -20.14 -1.84
CA ALA A 186 -0.91 -19.31 -0.80
C ALA A 186 0.55 -18.99 -1.07
N MET A 187 1.35 -19.98 -1.49
CA MET A 187 2.76 -19.77 -1.83
C MET A 187 2.91 -18.80 -3.01
N LYS A 188 2.12 -18.96 -4.07
CA LYS A 188 2.15 -18.04 -5.22
C LYS A 188 1.75 -16.62 -4.82
N ARG A 189 0.69 -16.46 -4.02
CA ARG A 189 0.21 -15.16 -3.54
C ARG A 189 1.21 -14.49 -2.60
N PHE A 190 1.88 -15.27 -1.76
CA PHE A 190 2.96 -14.79 -0.92
C PHE A 190 4.16 -14.30 -1.75
N GLU A 191 4.60 -15.09 -2.73
CA GLU A 191 5.72 -14.71 -3.62
C GLU A 191 5.42 -13.46 -4.47
N GLU A 192 4.15 -13.22 -4.82
CA GLU A 192 3.73 -11.99 -5.51
C GLU A 192 3.75 -10.77 -4.58
N MET A 193 3.68 -10.96 -3.26
CA MET A 193 3.71 -9.91 -2.25
C MET A 193 5.12 -9.62 -1.73
N ASP A 194 5.89 -10.66 -1.42
CA ASP A 194 7.26 -10.60 -0.87
C ASP A 194 8.25 -10.16 -1.96
N TRP A 195 8.22 -8.86 -2.30
CA TRP A 195 8.95 -8.29 -3.42
C TRP A 195 10.46 -8.27 -3.17
N ASP A 196 10.86 -7.89 -1.95
CA ASP A 196 12.26 -7.87 -1.53
C ASP A 196 12.81 -9.26 -1.14
N LYS A 197 11.92 -10.27 -1.03
CA LYS A 197 12.23 -11.67 -0.71
C LYS A 197 12.85 -11.85 0.66
N ASN A 198 12.52 -10.99 1.61
CA ASN A 198 12.99 -11.09 2.98
C ASN A 198 12.21 -12.17 3.78
N GLY A 199 11.11 -12.70 3.22
CA GLY A 199 10.28 -13.75 3.83
C GLY A 199 9.19 -13.22 4.76
N MET A 200 8.97 -11.91 4.78
CA MET A 200 7.94 -11.19 5.51
C MET A 200 7.28 -10.17 4.59
N VAL A 201 5.95 -10.17 4.53
CA VAL A 201 5.21 -9.19 3.74
C VAL A 201 4.84 -8.00 4.62
N THR A 202 5.33 -6.82 4.25
CA THR A 202 4.94 -5.53 4.84
C THR A 202 3.57 -5.09 4.33
N PHE A 203 2.96 -4.10 5.00
CA PHE A 203 1.68 -3.57 4.54
C PHE A 203 1.78 -2.92 3.14
N LYS A 204 2.92 -2.31 2.80
CA LYS A 204 3.13 -1.66 1.50
C LYS A 204 3.17 -2.69 0.37
N GLU A 205 3.95 -3.74 0.58
CA GLU A 205 4.03 -4.90 -0.31
C GLU A 205 2.67 -5.56 -0.50
N PHE A 206 1.93 -5.76 0.59
CA PHE A 206 0.56 -6.24 0.53
C PHE A 206 -0.30 -5.33 -0.36
N LEU A 207 -0.33 -4.02 -0.11
CA LEU A 207 -1.16 -3.08 -0.86
C LEU A 207 -0.81 -3.08 -2.35
N PHE A 208 0.48 -3.04 -2.69
CA PHE A 208 0.95 -3.00 -4.07
C PHE A 208 0.59 -4.28 -4.84
N ALA A 209 0.79 -5.45 -4.25
CA ALA A 209 0.37 -6.70 -4.88
C ALA A 209 -1.16 -6.79 -4.97
N PHE A 210 -1.87 -6.32 -3.95
CA PHE A 210 -3.32 -6.41 -3.87
C PHE A 210 -4.00 -5.50 -4.91
N THR A 211 -3.52 -4.29 -5.15
CA THR A 211 -4.05 -3.41 -6.22
C THR A 211 -3.91 -4.07 -7.59
N ARG A 212 -2.79 -4.76 -7.83
CA ARG A 212 -2.59 -5.55 -9.04
C ARG A 212 -3.57 -6.72 -9.15
N TRP A 213 -3.84 -7.44 -8.06
CA TRP A 213 -4.82 -8.55 -8.07
C TRP A 213 -6.26 -8.11 -8.31
N VAL A 214 -6.61 -6.90 -7.87
CA VAL A 214 -7.92 -6.29 -8.14
C VAL A 214 -8.06 -5.91 -9.63
N GLY A 215 -6.97 -5.90 -10.40
CA GLY A 215 -6.95 -5.57 -11.83
C GLY A 215 -6.72 -4.09 -12.10
N ILE A 216 -6.13 -3.37 -11.14
CA ILE A 216 -5.81 -1.96 -11.27
C ILE A 216 -4.44 -1.87 -11.95
N GLY A 217 -4.44 -1.51 -13.23
CA GLY A 217 -3.24 -1.37 -14.05
C GLY A 217 -3.06 -2.35 -15.23
N GLU A 218 -4.02 -3.25 -15.51
CA GLU A 218 -3.95 -4.14 -16.70
C GLU A 218 -5.07 -3.90 -17.73
N ASN A 219 -6.08 -3.06 -17.44
CA ASN A 219 -7.27 -2.87 -18.28
C ASN A 219 -7.42 -1.44 -18.84
N GLU A 220 -6.33 -0.75 -19.20
CA GLU A 220 -6.44 0.55 -19.90
C GLU A 220 -6.17 0.48 -21.41
N ASP A 221 -5.88 -0.72 -21.96
CA ASP A 221 -5.61 -0.90 -23.39
C ASP A 221 -6.74 -1.60 -24.18
N GLU A 222 -7.96 -1.78 -23.63
CA GLU A 222 -9.06 -2.49 -24.32
C GLU A 222 -10.33 -1.67 -24.60
N ASP A 223 -10.28 -0.34 -24.55
CA ASP A 223 -11.37 0.50 -25.06
C ASP A 223 -10.86 1.44 -26.18
N GLU A 224 -10.58 0.86 -27.37
CA GLU A 224 -10.64 1.53 -28.68
C GLU A 224 -11.80 0.99 -29.53
#